data_AF-A0A9W9ZB11-F1
#
_entry.id   AF-A0A9W9ZB11-F1
#
_cell.length_a   1.000
_cell.length_b   1.000
_cell.length_c   1.000
_cell.angle_alpha   90.00
_cell.angle_beta   90.00
_cell.angle_gamma   90.00
#
_symmetry.space_group_name_H-M   'P 1'
#
loop_
_entity.id
_entity.type
_entity.pdbx_description
1 polymer ?
#
loop_
_entity_poly.entity_id
_entity_poly.type
_entity_poly.pdbx_seq_one_letter_code
_entity_poly.pdbx_strand_id
1 'polypeptide(L)'
;MATRRKLIIFITEFLKHPNVRGVILFCTDTDARRLLKGAQRKKAVGRFIWVASDYWGTRTKPIEGLEKYAEGAITVSLTEANFSEFKAYFTSLKPENRSR
;
A
#
# COMPACT_ATOMS: atom_id res chain seq x y z
N MET A 1 -11.51 -15.67 -2.71
CA MET A 1 -10.94 -14.90 -3.84
C MET A 1 -11.98 -13.95 -4.41
N ALA A 2 -11.89 -12.64 -4.13
CA ALA A 2 -12.83 -11.66 -4.67
C ALA A 2 -12.50 -11.32 -6.14
N THR A 3 -13.44 -11.58 -7.06
CA THR A 3 -13.29 -11.38 -8.51
C THR A 3 -13.09 -9.90 -8.87
N ARG A 4 -12.31 -9.65 -9.94
CA ARG A 4 -11.85 -8.34 -10.50
C ARG A 4 -12.88 -7.20 -10.55
N ARG A 5 -14.20 -7.47 -10.52
CA ARG A 5 -15.28 -6.46 -10.55
C ARG A 5 -15.67 -5.90 -9.18
N LYS A 6 -15.43 -6.60 -8.07
CA LYS A 6 -16.01 -6.24 -6.76
C LYS A 6 -15.44 -4.94 -6.16
N LEU A 7 -14.14 -4.64 -6.34
CA LEU A 7 -13.51 -3.50 -5.65
C LEU A 7 -13.85 -2.11 -6.22
N ILE A 8 -14.23 -2.01 -7.50
CA ILE A 8 -14.67 -0.73 -8.10
C ILE A 8 -16.02 -0.30 -7.53
N ILE A 9 -16.86 -1.28 -7.18
CA ILE A 9 -18.18 -1.07 -6.59
C ILE A 9 -18.02 -0.35 -5.25
N PHE A 10 -17.02 -0.71 -4.44
CA PHE A 10 -16.81 -0.09 -3.13
C PHE A 10 -16.56 1.41 -3.22
N ILE A 11 -15.70 1.88 -4.12
CA ILE A 11 -15.47 3.33 -4.29
C ILE A 11 -16.75 4.05 -4.71
N THR A 12 -17.51 3.46 -5.63
CA THR A 12 -18.79 4.05 -6.05
C THR A 12 -19.78 4.12 -4.89
N GLU A 13 -19.82 3.09 -4.06
CA GLU A 13 -20.68 3.03 -2.88
C GLU A 13 -20.26 4.06 -1.83
N PHE A 14 -18.96 4.16 -1.53
CA PHE A 14 -18.44 5.15 -0.58
C PHE A 14 -18.77 6.59 -0.99
N LEU A 15 -18.75 6.88 -2.29
CA LEU A 15 -19.08 8.20 -2.82
C LEU A 15 -20.56 8.57 -2.69
N LYS A 16 -21.47 7.60 -2.51
CA LYS A 16 -22.89 7.90 -2.21
C LYS A 16 -23.07 8.45 -0.80
N HIS A 17 -22.13 8.18 0.10
CA HIS A 17 -22.19 8.58 1.51
C HIS A 17 -21.19 9.72 1.76
N PRO A 18 -21.65 11.00 1.80
CA PRO A 18 -20.75 12.16 1.89
C PRO A 18 -19.89 12.17 3.17
N ASN A 19 -20.33 11.46 4.22
CA ASN A 19 -19.63 11.34 5.49
C ASN A 19 -18.51 10.28 5.49
N VAL A 20 -18.45 9.41 4.47
CA VAL A 20 -17.36 8.43 4.35
C VAL A 20 -16.11 9.16 3.87
N ARG A 21 -15.19 9.41 4.82
CA ARG A 21 -13.89 10.07 4.60
C ARG A 21 -12.71 9.17 4.93
N GLY A 22 -12.78 8.36 5.99
CA GLY A 22 -11.72 7.43 6.37
C GLY A 22 -11.98 6.03 5.81
N VAL A 23 -10.93 5.39 5.27
CA VAL A 23 -10.99 4.00 4.80
C VAL A 23 -9.83 3.22 5.43
N ILE A 24 -10.16 2.28 6.33
CA ILE A 24 -9.20 1.40 6.98
C ILE A 24 -9.04 0.13 6.15
N LEU A 25 -7.81 -0.19 5.75
CA LEU A 25 -7.52 -1.32 4.86
C LEU A 25 -6.87 -2.48 5.61
N PHE A 26 -7.56 -3.61 5.60
CA PHE A 26 -7.02 -4.94 5.90
C PHE A 26 -7.05 -5.77 4.63
N CYS A 27 -6.15 -5.46 3.69
CA CYS A 27 -6.13 -6.10 2.38
C CYS A 27 -4.72 -6.21 1.82
N THR A 28 -4.59 -6.95 0.72
CA THR A 28 -3.32 -7.12 0.01
C THR A 28 -2.91 -5.84 -0.72
N ASP A 29 -1.62 -5.73 -1.08
CA ASP A 29 -1.09 -4.65 -1.93
C ASP A 29 -1.87 -4.50 -3.25
N THR A 30 -2.27 -5.63 -3.82
CA THR A 30 -3.03 -5.71 -5.06
C THR A 30 -4.43 -5.14 -4.88
N ASP A 31 -5.08 -5.39 -3.74
CA ASP A 31 -6.41 -4.87 -3.46
C ASP A 31 -6.38 -3.38 -3.11
N ALA A 32 -5.38 -2.92 -2.35
CA ALA A 32 -5.15 -1.50 -2.10
C ALA A 32 -4.95 -0.73 -3.42
N ARG A 33 -4.09 -1.23 -4.31
CA ARG A 33 -3.89 -0.65 -5.64
C ARG A 33 -5.18 -0.62 -6.47
N ARG A 34 -6.03 -1.64 -6.37
CA ARG A 34 -7.34 -1.67 -7.06
C ARG A 34 -8.30 -0.62 -6.53
N LEU A 35 -8.33 -0.38 -5.21
CA LEU A 35 -9.11 0.70 -4.60
C LEU A 35 -8.65 2.07 -5.08
N LEU A 36 -7.35 2.33 -5.09
CA LEU A 36 -6.77 3.57 -5.62
C LEU A 36 -7.10 3.76 -7.11
N LYS A 37 -7.02 2.70 -7.93
CA LYS A 37 -7.50 2.76 -9.34
C LYS A 37 -8.99 3.05 -9.43
N GLY A 38 -9.79 2.58 -8.47
CA GLY A 38 -11.21 2.92 -8.36
C GLY A 38 -11.41 4.42 -8.09
N ALA A 39 -10.68 4.97 -7.11
CA ALA A 39 -10.68 6.40 -6.80
C ALA A 39 -10.24 7.24 -8.02
N GLN A 40 -9.23 6.78 -8.76
CA GLN A 40 -8.77 7.40 -10.00
C GLN A 40 -9.87 7.46 -11.07
N ARG A 41 -10.52 6.32 -11.34
CA ARG A 41 -11.63 6.26 -12.32
C ARG A 41 -12.80 7.17 -11.95
N LYS A 42 -13.01 7.41 -10.65
CA LYS A 42 -14.04 8.33 -10.14
C LYS A 42 -13.55 9.75 -9.93
N LYS A 43 -12.28 10.07 -10.30
CA LYS A 43 -11.65 11.38 -10.10
C LYS A 43 -11.73 11.88 -8.65
N ALA A 44 -11.72 10.96 -7.68
CA ALA A 44 -11.92 11.23 -6.26
C ALA A 44 -10.58 11.57 -5.55
N VAL A 45 -9.82 12.51 -6.10
CA VAL A 45 -8.57 13.01 -5.50
C VAL A 45 -8.88 13.69 -4.16
N GLY A 46 -8.07 13.44 -3.12
CA GLY A 46 -8.23 14.06 -1.79
C GLY A 46 -9.54 13.73 -1.06
N ARG A 47 -10.34 12.78 -1.59
CA ARG A 47 -11.64 12.43 -1.03
C ARG A 47 -11.52 11.54 0.20
N PHE A 48 -10.61 10.57 0.16
CA PHE A 48 -10.45 9.56 1.20
C PHE A 48 -9.11 9.73 1.92
N ILE A 49 -9.13 9.56 3.23
CA ILE A 49 -7.95 9.35 4.06
C ILE A 49 -7.80 7.84 4.20
N TRP A 50 -6.66 7.32 3.75
CA TRP A 50 -6.39 5.90 3.79
C TRP A 50 -5.61 5.55 5.05
N VAL A 51 -6.03 4.54 5.78
CA VAL A 51 -5.29 3.99 6.92
C VAL A 51 -4.94 2.55 6.61
N ALA A 52 -3.66 2.22 6.61
CA ALA A 52 -3.18 0.90 6.19
C ALA A 52 -2.00 0.39 7.02
N SER A 53 -1.68 -0.88 6.83
CA SER A 53 -0.50 -1.49 7.44
C SER A 53 0.81 -1.04 6.76
N ASP A 54 1.91 -1.41 7.41
CA ASP A 54 3.30 -1.26 6.99
C ASP A 54 3.55 -1.60 5.52
N TYR A 55 2.83 -2.59 5.00
CA TYR A 55 2.98 -3.11 3.65
C TYR A 55 2.63 -2.08 2.56
N TRP A 56 1.79 -1.08 2.87
CA TRP A 56 1.61 0.09 2.01
C TRP A 56 2.76 1.09 2.22
N GLY A 57 3.10 1.41 3.46
CA GLY A 57 4.07 2.48 3.77
C GLY A 57 5.52 2.19 3.41
N THR A 58 5.91 0.92 3.43
CA THR A 58 7.30 0.46 3.19
C THR A 58 7.58 0.06 1.74
N ARG A 59 6.54 0.04 0.88
CA ARG A 59 6.66 -0.39 -0.52
C ARG A 59 6.05 0.64 -1.46
N THR A 60 6.75 0.99 -2.53
CA THR A 60 6.26 1.96 -3.53
C THR A 60 5.31 1.34 -4.56
N LYS A 61 5.44 0.04 -4.84
CA LYS A 61 4.62 -0.69 -5.84
C LYS A 61 3.10 -0.51 -5.73
N PRO A 62 2.47 -0.49 -4.53
CA PRO A 62 1.02 -0.33 -4.42
C PRO A 62 0.54 1.01 -5.00
N ILE A 63 1.32 2.08 -4.83
CA ILE A 63 0.95 3.47 -5.17
C ILE A 63 1.54 4.01 -6.46
N GLU A 64 2.49 3.30 -7.08
CA GLU A 64 3.17 3.76 -8.29
C GLU A 64 2.17 4.19 -9.39
N GLY A 65 2.25 5.46 -9.81
CA GLY A 65 1.36 6.11 -10.78
C GLY A 65 -0.03 6.51 -10.25
N LEU A 66 -0.26 6.37 -8.94
CA LEU A 66 -1.50 6.67 -8.23
C LEU A 66 -1.26 7.57 -7.01
N GLU A 67 -0.08 8.19 -6.90
CA GLU A 67 0.41 8.91 -5.73
C GLU A 67 -0.56 9.99 -5.28
N LYS A 68 -1.09 10.78 -6.23
CA LYS A 68 -2.09 11.83 -5.95
C LYS A 68 -3.40 11.32 -5.32
N TYR A 69 -3.71 10.04 -5.45
CA TYR A 69 -4.88 9.42 -4.82
C TYR A 69 -4.56 8.77 -3.48
N ALA A 70 -3.28 8.54 -3.19
CA ALA A 70 -2.76 7.99 -1.94
C ALA A 70 -2.23 9.07 -0.99
N GLU A 71 -2.11 10.32 -1.46
CA GLU A 71 -1.63 11.45 -0.69
C GLU A 71 -2.42 11.62 0.62
N GLY A 72 -1.70 11.82 1.73
CA GLY A 72 -2.28 11.89 3.07
C GLY A 72 -2.63 10.54 3.70
N ALA A 73 -2.24 9.41 3.09
CA ALA A 73 -2.37 8.09 3.71
C ALA A 73 -1.54 7.98 4.99
N ILE A 74 -2.11 7.32 5.99
CA ILE A 74 -1.48 6.99 7.27
C ILE A 74 -1.15 5.50 7.26
N THR A 75 0.11 5.16 7.51
CA THR A 75 0.57 3.76 7.56
C THR A 75 1.21 3.47 8.91
N VAL A 76 0.92 2.30 9.45
CA VAL A 76 1.55 1.82 10.69
C VAL A 76 2.74 0.95 10.32
N SER A 77 3.95 1.38 10.65
CA SER A 77 5.16 0.57 10.45
C SER A 77 5.64 -0.01 11.78
N LEU A 78 6.16 -1.24 11.74
CA LEU A 78 6.91 -1.78 12.88
C LEU A 78 8.24 -1.03 13.00
N THR A 79 8.70 -0.83 14.25
CA THR A 79 10.04 -0.28 14.47
C THR A 79 11.07 -1.30 13.99
N GLU A 80 11.90 -0.91 13.03
CA GLU A 80 12.96 -1.76 12.53
C GLU A 80 14.19 -1.67 13.45
N ALA A 81 14.70 -2.83 13.87
CA ALA A 81 16.00 -2.91 14.53
C ALA A 81 17.10 -2.88 13.46
N ASN A 82 17.98 -1.89 13.52
CA ASN A 82 19.10 -1.77 12.58
C ASN A 82 20.29 -2.59 13.10
N PHE A 83 20.65 -3.65 12.38
CA PHE A 83 21.82 -4.48 12.66
C PHE A 83 22.88 -4.26 11.59
N SER A 84 23.79 -3.32 11.84
CA SER A 84 24.88 -2.94 10.92
C SER A 84 25.78 -4.13 10.55
N GLU A 85 26.00 -5.04 11.49
CA GLU A 85 26.83 -6.23 11.37
C GLU A 85 26.19 -7.22 10.40
N PHE A 86 24.87 -7.41 10.50
CA PHE A 86 24.13 -8.23 9.55
C PHE A 86 24.22 -7.65 8.14
N LYS A 87 24.08 -6.33 8.00
CA LYS A 87 24.24 -5.65 6.71
C LYS A 87 25.65 -5.83 6.14
N ALA A 88 26.68 -5.64 6.95
CA ALA A 88 28.07 -5.83 6.54
C ALA A 88 28.34 -7.27 6.10
N TYR A 89 27.90 -8.26 6.89
CA TYR A 89 27.99 -9.67 6.52
C TYR A 89 27.28 -9.97 5.20
N PHE A 90 26.00 -9.62 5.10
CA PHE A 90 25.16 -9.95 3.95
C PHE A 90 25.68 -9.33 2.65
N THR A 91 26.16 -8.09 2.71
CA THR A 91 26.75 -7.39 1.55
C THR A 91 28.14 -7.89 1.16
N SER A 92 28.86 -8.55 2.06
CA SER A 92 30.17 -9.13 1.78
C SER A 92 30.11 -10.49 1.05
N LEU A 93 28.93 -11.12 1.00
CA LEU A 93 28.72 -12.43 0.37
C LEU A 93 28.96 -12.35 -1.14
N LYS A 94 29.95 -13.10 -1.62
CA LYS A 94 30.17 -13.39 -3.04
C LYS A 94 29.77 -14.84 -3.35
N PRO A 95 29.29 -15.16 -4.56
CA PRO A 95 28.98 -16.54 -4.95
C PRO A 95 30.16 -17.50 -4.72
N GLU A 96 31.37 -17.01 -4.93
CA GLU A 96 32.64 -17.74 -4.75
C GLU A 96 33.01 -18.01 -3.29
N ASN A 97 32.50 -17.21 -2.34
CA ASN A 97 32.85 -17.27 -0.91
C ASN A 97 31.78 -17.96 -0.05
N ARG A 98 30.92 -18.79 -0.66
CA ARG A 98 29.97 -19.64 0.08
C ARG A 98 30.63 -20.98 0.39
N SER A 99 31.15 -21.14 1.61
CA SER A 99 31.46 -22.45 2.16
C SER A 99 30.15 -23.25 2.26
N ARG A 100 30.13 -24.43 1.65
CA ARG A 100 28.97 -25.32 1.55
C ARG A 100 28.67 -26.00 2.89
#